data_AF-A0A834AQL4-F1
#
_entry.id   AF-A0A834AQL4-F1
#
_cell.length_a   1.000
_cell.length_b   1.000
_cell.length_c   1.000
_cell.angle_alpha   90.00
_cell.angle_beta   90.00
_cell.angle_gamma   90.00
#
_symmetry.space_group_name_H-M   'P 1'
#
loop_
_entity.id
_entity.type
_entity.pdbx_description
1 polymer ?
#
loop_
_entity_poly.entity_id
_entity_poly.type
_entity_poly.pdbx_seq_one_letter_code
_entity_poly.pdbx_strand_id
1 'polypeptide(L)'
;MEPEMEPETLEARINRATNPLNKELNWDSINGFCEQLNEDLEGPPLATRLLAHKIQSPQEWEAIQALTVLETCMKSCGKRFHDEVGKFRFLNELIKVVSPKYLGSRTSEKVKNKILELLYSWTVGLPEEAKIAEAYQMLKKQGIVKSDPKLPDDAVFPLPPPRPKNVIFEDEEKSKMLARLLKSSHPEDLRAANKLIKEMVQEDQKRMEKISKRVSAIEEVNNNVKLLTEMVMSHSQGGAAARSSEDLMKELYQRCERMRPTLFHFARDPLPGRSDVLVVVVSMLSTAPQPIRNIVFQSAVPKVMKVKLQPPSGTELPAFNPIVHPSAITQVLLLANPQKEKVRLRYKLLFTMGDQTYNEMGDVDQFPPPETWGSL
;
A
#
# COMPACT_ATOMS: atom_id res chain seq x y z
N MET A 1 -20.04 1.66 42.57
CA MET A 1 -20.79 2.15 41.41
C MET A 1 -19.94 3.26 40.82
N GLU A 2 -19.06 2.90 39.88
CA GLU A 2 -18.53 3.90 38.95
C GLU A 2 -19.71 4.42 38.13
N PRO A 3 -19.81 5.73 37.87
CA PRO A 3 -20.87 6.23 37.00
C PRO A 3 -20.64 5.65 35.61
N GLU A 4 -21.65 4.95 35.06
CA GLU A 4 -21.73 4.68 33.63
C GLU A 4 -21.66 6.03 32.91
N MET A 5 -20.49 6.38 32.38
CA MET A 5 -20.33 7.59 31.59
C MET A 5 -21.10 7.37 30.29
N GLU A 6 -22.22 8.09 30.13
CA GLU A 6 -22.86 8.20 28.83
C GLU A 6 -21.81 8.64 27.79
N PRO A 7 -21.79 8.01 26.60
CA PRO A 7 -20.80 8.34 25.58
C PRO A 7 -20.90 9.83 25.23
N GLU A 8 -19.78 10.55 25.35
CA GLU A 8 -19.72 11.97 25.01
C GLU A 8 -20.15 12.20 23.56
N THR A 9 -21.13 13.07 23.36
CA THR A 9 -21.67 13.40 22.03
C THR A 9 -20.63 14.07 21.12
N LEU A 10 -20.84 13.96 19.80
CA LEU A 10 -19.98 14.60 18.80
C LEU A 10 -19.92 16.13 19.00
N GLU A 11 -21.02 16.76 19.42
CA GLU A 11 -21.08 18.18 19.77
C GLU A 11 -20.17 18.54 20.95
N ALA A 12 -20.19 17.74 22.02
CA ALA A 12 -19.34 17.98 23.18
C ALA A 12 -17.85 17.85 22.81
N ARG A 13 -17.51 16.79 22.06
CA ARG A 13 -16.13 16.51 21.63
C ARG A 13 -15.59 17.59 20.69
N ILE A 14 -16.36 18.02 19.69
CA ILE A 14 -15.91 19.09 18.77
C ILE A 14 -15.76 20.43 19.50
N ASN A 15 -16.66 20.76 20.43
CA ASN A 15 -16.55 22.00 21.19
C ASN A 15 -15.29 22.04 22.06
N ARG A 16 -14.90 20.90 22.64
CA ARG A 16 -13.64 20.78 23.40
C ARG A 16 -12.42 20.82 22.48
N ALA A 17 -12.47 20.14 21.33
CA ALA A 17 -11.39 20.10 20.36
C ALA A 17 -11.12 21.47 19.69
N THR A 18 -12.17 22.29 19.50
CA THR A 18 -12.07 23.59 18.83
C THR A 18 -12.28 24.78 19.77
N ASN A 19 -12.11 24.61 21.08
CA ASN A 19 -12.33 25.69 22.03
C ASN A 19 -11.33 26.84 21.78
N PRO A 20 -11.78 28.10 21.58
CA PRO A 20 -10.87 29.23 21.41
C PRO A 20 -9.90 29.45 22.58
N LEU A 21 -10.22 28.95 23.77
CA LEU A 21 -9.39 29.05 24.98
C LEU A 21 -8.26 28.01 25.05
N ASN A 22 -8.22 27.06 24.12
CA ASN A 22 -7.14 26.06 24.06
C ASN A 22 -5.81 26.74 23.79
N LYS A 23 -4.80 26.49 24.63
CA LYS A 23 -3.44 27.01 24.41
C LYS A 23 -2.70 26.28 23.30
N GLU A 24 -3.00 25.01 23.11
CA GLU A 24 -2.41 24.10 22.13
C GLU A 24 -3.49 23.15 21.57
N LEU A 25 -3.16 22.36 20.55
CA LEU A 25 -4.07 21.39 19.97
C LEU A 25 -4.40 20.28 20.97
N ASN A 26 -5.68 20.10 21.28
CA ASN A 26 -6.16 19.03 22.16
C ASN A 26 -6.29 17.72 21.37
N TRP A 27 -5.17 17.02 21.18
CA TRP A 27 -5.11 15.77 20.41
C TRP A 27 -6.03 14.67 20.95
N ASP A 28 -6.23 14.59 22.27
CA ASP A 28 -7.14 13.61 22.87
C ASP A 28 -8.59 13.84 22.43
N SER A 29 -9.02 15.10 22.38
CA SER A 29 -10.36 15.46 21.91
C SER A 29 -10.51 15.33 20.40
N ILE A 30 -9.44 15.62 19.64
CA ILE A 30 -9.41 15.44 18.19
C ILE A 30 -9.54 13.96 17.83
N ASN A 31 -8.73 13.10 18.45
CA ASN A 31 -8.75 11.66 18.22
C ASN A 31 -10.08 11.04 18.67
N GLY A 32 -10.57 11.41 19.86
CA GLY A 32 -11.86 10.94 20.35
C GLY A 32 -13.05 11.38 19.48
N PHE A 33 -12.99 12.54 18.83
CA PHE A 33 -14.00 12.93 17.83
C PHE A 33 -13.95 12.03 16.59
N CYS A 34 -12.75 11.67 16.11
CA CYS A 34 -12.58 10.75 14.97
C CYS A 34 -13.07 9.34 15.27
N GLU A 35 -12.82 8.83 16.47
CA GLU A 35 -13.28 7.52 16.94
C GLU A 35 -14.81 7.48 17.01
N GLN A 36 -15.42 8.44 17.70
CA GLN A 36 -16.89 8.54 17.84
C GLN A 36 -17.60 8.64 16.48
N LEU A 37 -16.99 9.34 15.52
CA LEU A 37 -17.53 9.48 14.16
C LEU A 37 -17.67 8.13 13.45
N ASN A 38 -16.74 7.21 13.70
CA ASN A 38 -16.72 5.89 13.06
C ASN A 38 -17.70 4.90 13.71
N GLU A 39 -18.07 5.11 14.97
CA GLU A 39 -18.99 4.24 15.72
C GLU A 39 -20.46 4.45 15.32
N ASP A 40 -20.85 5.69 15.01
CA ASP A 40 -22.24 6.03 14.69
C ASP A 40 -22.55 5.96 13.18
N LEU A 41 -23.74 5.45 12.84
CA LEU A 41 -24.27 5.47 11.48
C LEU A 41 -24.63 6.90 11.03
N GLU A 42 -25.13 7.75 11.92
CA GLU A 42 -25.46 9.17 11.64
C GLU A 42 -24.26 10.12 11.89
N GLY A 43 -23.13 9.58 12.36
CA GLY A 43 -21.94 10.34 12.72
C GLY A 43 -21.35 11.20 11.59
N PRO A 44 -21.06 10.66 10.39
CA PRO A 44 -20.39 11.41 9.33
C PRO A 44 -21.17 12.63 8.79
N PRO A 45 -22.49 12.55 8.49
CA PRO A 45 -23.27 13.72 8.11
C PRO A 45 -23.37 14.79 9.22
N LEU A 46 -23.49 14.36 10.48
CA LEU A 46 -23.52 15.28 11.62
C LEU A 46 -22.18 15.99 11.82
N ALA A 47 -21.09 15.22 11.78
CA ALA A 47 -19.74 15.72 11.94
C ALA A 47 -19.37 16.76 10.89
N THR A 48 -19.66 16.51 9.60
CA THR A 48 -19.41 17.48 8.53
C THR A 48 -20.20 18.77 8.72
N ARG A 49 -21.43 18.70 9.23
CA ARG A 49 -22.24 19.88 9.56
C ARG A 49 -21.62 20.69 10.71
N LEU A 50 -21.19 20.02 11.78
CA LEU A 50 -20.55 20.67 12.93
C LEU A 50 -19.21 21.31 12.54
N LEU A 51 -18.38 20.59 11.79
CA LEU A 51 -17.11 21.07 11.26
C LEU A 51 -17.30 22.29 10.36
N ALA A 52 -18.26 22.25 9.43
CA ALA A 52 -18.55 23.37 8.54
C ALA A 52 -18.90 24.66 9.31
N HIS A 53 -19.67 24.54 10.39
CA HIS A 53 -20.00 25.67 11.26
C HIS A 53 -18.74 26.21 11.99
N LYS A 54 -17.91 25.33 12.56
CA LYS A 54 -16.68 25.72 13.27
C LYS A 54 -15.62 26.34 12.36
N ILE A 55 -15.46 25.84 11.14
CA ILE A 55 -14.52 26.37 10.13
C ILE A 55 -14.93 27.77 9.67
N GLN A 56 -16.22 28.10 9.68
CA GLN A 56 -16.74 29.43 9.37
C GLN A 56 -16.64 30.42 10.55
N SER A 57 -16.07 30.00 11.69
CA SER A 57 -15.91 30.88 12.85
C SER A 57 -15.09 32.13 12.50
N PRO A 58 -15.51 33.32 12.99
CA PRO A 58 -14.70 34.53 12.85
C PRO A 58 -13.41 34.48 13.70
N GLN A 59 -13.33 33.56 14.66
CA GLN A 59 -12.13 33.38 15.49
C GLN A 59 -11.14 32.49 14.75
N GLU A 60 -10.00 33.07 14.36
CA GLU A 60 -8.96 32.35 13.60
C GLU A 60 -8.55 31.03 14.27
N TRP A 61 -8.34 31.05 15.59
CA TRP A 61 -7.87 29.87 16.30
C TRP A 61 -8.90 28.74 16.39
N GLU A 62 -10.20 29.05 16.51
CA GLU A 62 -11.27 28.05 16.46
C GLU A 62 -11.35 27.42 15.07
N ALA A 63 -11.28 28.24 14.02
CA ALA A 63 -11.31 27.76 12.63
C ALA A 63 -10.08 26.89 12.30
N ILE A 64 -8.88 27.25 12.75
CA ILE A 64 -7.66 26.46 12.55
C ILE A 64 -7.76 25.12 13.29
N GLN A 65 -8.24 25.09 14.54
CA GLN A 65 -8.44 23.83 15.26
C GLN A 65 -9.47 22.94 14.56
N ALA A 66 -10.57 23.52 14.05
CA ALA A 66 -11.57 22.79 13.29
C ALA A 66 -11.01 22.20 11.98
N LEU A 67 -10.14 22.94 11.29
CA LEU A 67 -9.44 22.44 10.09
C LEU A 67 -8.46 21.31 10.42
N THR A 68 -7.80 21.37 11.58
CA THR A 68 -6.96 20.27 12.08
C THR A 68 -7.80 19.03 12.40
N VAL A 69 -8.96 19.19 13.04
CA VAL A 69 -9.90 18.08 13.27
C VAL A 69 -10.31 17.47 11.93
N LEU A 70 -10.71 18.28 10.95
CA LEU A 70 -11.09 17.82 9.62
C LEU A 70 -9.94 17.06 8.92
N GLU A 71 -8.71 17.56 9.00
CA GLU A 71 -7.53 16.89 8.45
C GLU A 71 -7.33 15.51 9.08
N THR A 72 -7.38 15.43 10.41
CA THR A 72 -7.23 14.17 11.15
C THR A 72 -8.37 13.21 10.84
N CYS A 73 -9.62 13.67 10.80
CA CYS A 73 -10.76 12.85 10.40
C CYS A 73 -10.59 12.32 8.97
N MET A 74 -10.12 13.14 8.03
CA MET A 74 -9.88 12.65 6.67
C MET A 74 -8.79 11.57 6.64
N LYS A 75 -7.73 11.68 7.45
CA LYS A 75 -6.64 10.69 7.52
C LYS A 75 -7.04 9.40 8.23
N SER A 76 -7.83 9.50 9.30
CA SER A 76 -8.12 8.38 10.20
C SER A 76 -9.50 7.74 9.96
N CYS A 77 -10.47 8.46 9.41
CA CYS A 77 -11.81 7.95 9.13
C CYS A 77 -11.90 7.35 7.73
N GLY A 78 -12.68 6.28 7.59
CA GLY A 78 -12.83 5.56 6.33
C GLY A 78 -13.74 6.24 5.31
N LYS A 79 -14.06 5.49 4.25
CA LYS A 79 -14.81 5.95 3.07
C LYS A 79 -16.12 6.70 3.37
N ARG A 80 -16.85 6.30 4.42
CA ARG A 80 -18.14 6.93 4.80
C ARG A 80 -17.99 8.43 5.08
N PHE A 81 -16.89 8.84 5.69
CA PHE A 81 -16.62 10.26 5.95
C PHE A 81 -16.12 10.98 4.70
N HIS A 82 -15.27 10.32 3.90
CA HIS A 82 -14.80 10.86 2.62
C HIS A 82 -15.97 11.16 1.67
N ASP A 83 -16.94 10.24 1.58
CA ASP A 83 -18.15 10.40 0.75
C ASP A 83 -18.99 11.62 1.18
N GLU A 84 -19.05 11.95 2.48
CA GLU A 84 -19.77 13.14 2.98
C GLU A 84 -18.99 14.43 2.69
N VAL A 85 -17.68 14.43 2.92
CA VAL A 85 -16.79 15.57 2.61
C VAL A 85 -16.75 15.86 1.11
N GLY A 86 -16.81 14.83 0.27
CA GLY A 86 -16.84 14.93 -1.19
C GLY A 86 -18.14 15.49 -1.76
N LYS A 87 -19.21 15.68 -0.97
CA LYS A 87 -20.45 16.30 -1.46
C LYS A 87 -20.30 17.82 -1.55
N PHE A 88 -20.89 18.41 -2.60
CA PHE A 88 -21.01 19.87 -2.72
C PHE A 88 -21.69 20.52 -1.51
N ARG A 89 -22.53 19.78 -0.76
CA ARG A 89 -23.11 20.27 0.49
C ARG A 89 -22.04 20.73 1.48
N PHE A 90 -20.94 19.98 1.63
CA PHE A 90 -19.83 20.36 2.51
C PHE A 90 -18.81 21.24 1.78
N LEU A 91 -18.44 20.90 0.54
CA LEU A 91 -17.47 21.70 -0.23
C LEU A 91 -17.90 23.15 -0.42
N ASN A 92 -19.21 23.41 -0.59
CA ASN A 92 -19.73 24.77 -0.70
C ASN A 92 -19.51 25.59 0.57
N GLU A 93 -19.51 24.95 1.76
CA GLU A 93 -19.20 25.64 3.01
C GLU A 93 -17.73 26.07 3.06
N LEU A 94 -16.80 25.24 2.57
CA LEU A 94 -15.39 25.62 2.41
C LEU A 94 -15.20 26.72 1.36
N ILE A 95 -15.90 26.62 0.22
CA ILE A 95 -15.86 27.61 -0.86
C ILE A 95 -16.32 28.99 -0.35
N LYS A 96 -17.36 29.05 0.48
CA LYS A 96 -17.81 30.32 1.11
C LYS A 96 -16.71 30.97 1.94
N VAL A 97 -15.89 30.17 2.64
CA VAL A 97 -14.79 30.66 3.49
C VAL A 97 -13.65 31.27 2.68
N VAL A 98 -13.31 30.69 1.53
CA VAL A 98 -12.19 31.18 0.69
C VAL A 98 -12.60 32.21 -0.35
N SER A 99 -13.87 32.21 -0.77
CA SER A 99 -14.34 33.08 -1.84
C SER A 99 -14.61 34.51 -1.36
N PRO A 100 -14.02 35.53 -2.00
CA PRO A 100 -14.29 36.93 -1.68
C PRO A 100 -15.76 37.33 -1.83
N LYS A 101 -16.56 36.57 -2.60
CA LYS A 101 -18.01 36.80 -2.77
C LYS A 101 -18.83 36.50 -1.51
N TYR A 102 -18.24 35.83 -0.53
CA TYR A 102 -18.90 35.40 0.70
C TYR A 102 -18.09 35.85 1.93
N LEU A 103 -17.33 34.95 2.54
CA LEU A 103 -16.58 35.20 3.79
C LEU A 103 -15.10 35.51 3.53
N GLY A 104 -14.57 35.24 2.34
CA GLY A 104 -13.13 35.30 2.05
C GLY A 104 -12.48 36.67 2.24
N SER A 105 -13.27 37.75 2.25
CA SER A 105 -12.80 39.11 2.55
C SER A 105 -12.53 39.34 4.04
N ARG A 106 -13.24 38.65 4.94
CA ARG A 106 -13.09 38.76 6.40
C ARG A 106 -12.33 37.59 7.04
N THR A 107 -12.20 36.48 6.33
CA THR A 107 -11.41 35.33 6.78
C THR A 107 -9.92 35.60 6.63
N SER A 108 -9.13 35.23 7.66
CA SER A 108 -7.68 35.38 7.64
C SER A 108 -7.01 34.57 6.54
N GLU A 109 -5.85 35.02 6.07
CA GLU A 109 -5.09 34.31 5.04
C GLU A 109 -4.64 32.93 5.51
N LYS A 110 -4.32 32.77 6.80
CA LYS A 110 -3.91 31.50 7.39
C LYS A 110 -5.00 30.42 7.24
N VAL A 111 -6.25 30.76 7.55
CA VAL A 111 -7.40 29.85 7.41
C VAL A 111 -7.66 29.54 5.93
N LYS A 112 -7.62 30.56 5.06
CA LYS A 112 -7.81 30.36 3.61
C LYS A 112 -6.75 29.43 3.02
N ASN A 113 -5.48 29.67 3.33
CA ASN A 113 -4.37 28.85 2.83
C ASN A 113 -4.49 27.40 3.31
N LYS A 114 -4.84 27.18 4.59
CA LYS A 114 -5.04 25.83 5.12
C LYS A 114 -6.18 25.08 4.42
N ILE A 115 -7.29 25.75 4.10
CA ILE A 115 -8.38 25.15 3.32
C ILE A 115 -7.90 24.76 1.92
N LEU A 116 -7.15 25.64 1.25
CA LEU A 116 -6.63 25.38 -0.09
C LEU A 116 -5.62 24.22 -0.11
N GLU A 117 -4.76 24.13 0.91
CA GLU A 117 -3.83 23.01 1.11
C GLU A 117 -4.57 21.69 1.31
N LEU A 118 -5.62 21.67 2.13
CA LEU A 118 -6.44 20.48 2.36
C LEU A 118 -7.19 20.05 1.10
N LEU A 119 -7.84 20.99 0.40
CA LEU A 119 -8.52 20.67 -0.85
C LEU A 119 -7.53 20.10 -1.89
N TYR A 120 -6.35 20.71 -2.02
CA TYR A 120 -5.32 20.21 -2.93
C TYR A 120 -4.83 18.82 -2.54
N SER A 121 -4.52 18.58 -1.26
CA SER A 121 -4.07 17.27 -0.78
C SER A 121 -5.13 16.19 -1.03
N TRP A 122 -6.42 16.51 -0.93
CA TRP A 122 -7.51 15.59 -1.28
C TRP A 122 -7.61 15.34 -2.78
N THR A 123 -7.38 16.34 -3.64
CA THR A 123 -7.35 16.07 -5.10
C THR A 123 -6.26 15.07 -5.51
N VAL A 124 -5.15 15.03 -4.76
CA VAL A 124 -4.04 14.12 -5.01
C VAL A 124 -4.25 12.77 -4.30
N GLY A 125 -4.68 12.79 -3.04
CA GLY A 125 -4.83 11.60 -2.19
C GLY A 125 -6.12 10.82 -2.43
N LEU A 126 -7.19 11.48 -2.92
CA LEU A 126 -8.52 10.91 -3.13
C LEU A 126 -9.02 11.20 -4.56
N PRO A 127 -8.36 10.64 -5.61
CA PRO A 127 -8.72 10.91 -7.00
C PRO A 127 -10.11 10.34 -7.39
N GLU A 128 -10.69 9.45 -6.57
CA GLU A 128 -12.04 8.93 -6.77
C GLU A 128 -13.13 10.00 -6.49
N GLU A 129 -12.83 11.03 -5.69
CA GLU A 129 -13.75 12.09 -5.31
C GLU A 129 -13.76 13.24 -6.34
N ALA A 130 -14.37 13.00 -7.50
CA ALA A 130 -14.39 13.94 -8.63
C ALA A 130 -14.88 15.36 -8.24
N LYS A 131 -15.84 15.46 -7.33
CA LYS A 131 -16.40 16.75 -6.87
C LYS A 131 -15.40 17.62 -6.13
N ILE A 132 -14.46 17.02 -5.39
CA ILE A 132 -13.38 17.76 -4.71
C ILE A 132 -12.46 18.39 -5.77
N ALA A 133 -12.10 17.61 -6.80
CA ALA A 133 -11.31 18.10 -7.92
C ALA A 133 -12.04 19.23 -8.69
N GLU A 134 -13.33 19.06 -8.98
CA GLU A 134 -14.16 20.10 -9.62
C GLU A 134 -14.20 21.40 -8.81
N ALA A 135 -14.41 21.31 -7.50
CA ALA A 135 -14.42 22.47 -6.59
C ALA A 135 -13.05 23.18 -6.59
N TYR A 136 -11.95 22.43 -6.51
CA TYR A 136 -10.60 23.00 -6.53
C TYR A 136 -10.28 23.68 -7.87
N GLN A 137 -10.59 23.02 -8.99
CA GLN A 137 -10.39 23.60 -10.33
C GLN A 137 -11.25 24.85 -10.55
N MET A 138 -12.47 24.88 -10.02
CA MET A 138 -13.32 26.07 -10.04
C MET A 138 -12.68 27.24 -9.28
N LEU A 139 -12.14 27.00 -8.08
CA LEU A 139 -11.44 28.04 -7.29
C LEU A 139 -10.18 28.55 -8.01
N LYS A 140 -9.45 27.68 -8.69
CA LYS A 140 -8.30 28.04 -9.54
C LYS A 140 -8.72 28.90 -10.73
N LYS A 141 -9.78 28.52 -11.44
CA LYS A 141 -10.34 29.26 -12.57
C LYS A 141 -10.84 30.65 -12.18
N GLN A 142 -11.34 30.81 -10.94
CA GLN A 142 -11.78 32.10 -10.40
C GLN A 142 -10.62 32.97 -9.87
N GLY A 143 -9.37 32.50 -9.96
CA GLY A 143 -8.19 33.24 -9.48
C GLY A 143 -8.06 33.28 -7.95
N ILE A 144 -8.83 32.47 -7.22
CA ILE A 144 -8.73 32.35 -5.75
C ILE A 144 -7.47 31.55 -5.39
N VAL A 145 -7.12 30.55 -6.21
CA VAL A 145 -5.85 29.82 -6.10
C VAL A 145 -4.85 30.41 -7.11
N LYS A 146 -3.81 31.09 -6.61
CA LYS A 146 -2.78 31.71 -7.47
C LYS A 146 -1.69 30.71 -7.92
N SER A 147 -1.33 29.79 -7.03
CA SER A 147 -0.35 28.71 -7.28
C SER A 147 -0.69 27.50 -6.44
N ASP A 148 -0.47 26.30 -6.96
CA ASP A 148 -0.72 25.05 -6.22
C ASP A 148 0.24 24.97 -5.01
N PRO A 149 -0.23 24.68 -3.78
CA PRO A 149 0.62 24.60 -2.60
C PRO A 149 1.68 23.50 -2.72
N LYS A 150 2.90 23.76 -2.25
CA LYS A 150 3.92 22.71 -2.09
C LYS A 150 3.54 21.84 -0.90
N LEU A 151 3.06 20.63 -1.17
CA LEU A 151 2.75 19.65 -0.13
C LEU A 151 4.05 19.18 0.55
N PRO A 152 4.13 19.16 1.90
CA PRO A 152 5.17 18.45 2.63
C PRO A 152 5.15 16.95 2.29
N ASP A 153 6.31 16.28 2.29
CA ASP A 153 6.41 14.83 2.00
C ASP A 153 5.54 13.97 2.95
N ASP A 154 5.26 14.45 4.17
CA ASP A 154 4.38 13.82 5.19
C ASP A 154 2.87 14.12 5.01
N ALA A 155 2.48 15.02 4.11
CA ALA A 155 1.08 15.43 3.91
C ALA A 155 0.31 14.55 2.92
N VAL A 156 0.98 13.54 2.37
CA VAL A 156 0.36 12.53 1.51
C VAL A 156 -0.42 11.60 2.42
N PHE A 157 -1.75 11.54 2.25
CA PHE A 157 -2.54 10.39 2.75
C PHE A 157 -1.72 9.14 2.52
N PRO A 158 -1.55 8.23 3.49
CA PRO A 158 -0.83 6.99 3.22
C PRO A 158 -1.48 6.39 1.99
N LEU A 159 -0.79 6.51 0.85
CA LEU A 159 -1.34 6.11 -0.42
C LEU A 159 -1.69 4.65 -0.18
N PRO A 160 -2.97 4.24 -0.29
CA PRO A 160 -3.24 2.83 -0.31
C PRO A 160 -2.28 2.27 -1.36
N PRO A 161 -1.49 1.23 -1.03
CA PRO A 161 -0.55 0.64 -1.97
C PRO A 161 -1.31 0.52 -3.28
N PRO A 162 -0.81 1.10 -4.39
CA PRO A 162 -1.61 1.36 -5.58
C PRO A 162 -2.46 0.14 -5.79
N ARG A 163 -3.80 0.29 -5.62
CA ARG A 163 -4.71 -0.86 -5.68
C ARG A 163 -4.24 -1.66 -6.87
N PRO A 164 -3.85 -2.94 -6.71
CA PRO A 164 -3.27 -3.70 -7.80
C PRO A 164 -4.20 -3.43 -8.97
N LYS A 165 -3.69 -2.70 -9.98
CA LYS A 165 -4.51 -2.22 -11.09
C LYS A 165 -5.32 -3.43 -11.48
N ASN A 166 -6.65 -3.39 -11.31
CA ASN A 166 -7.46 -4.52 -11.67
C ASN A 166 -7.08 -4.82 -13.11
N VAL A 167 -6.40 -5.95 -13.29
CA VAL A 167 -5.74 -6.31 -14.55
C VAL A 167 -6.78 -6.78 -15.57
N ILE A 168 -8.03 -6.35 -15.36
CA ILE A 168 -9.22 -6.55 -16.17
C ILE A 168 -9.08 -5.81 -17.51
N PHE A 169 -8.26 -4.75 -17.55
CA PHE A 169 -8.03 -3.95 -18.76
C PHE A 169 -6.58 -4.05 -19.24
N GLU A 170 -6.12 -5.26 -19.55
CA GLU A 170 -4.98 -5.42 -20.46
C GLU A 170 -5.36 -5.08 -21.89
N ASP A 171 -6.64 -5.16 -22.23
CA ASP A 171 -7.15 -4.83 -23.56
C ASP A 171 -7.80 -3.45 -23.50
N GLU A 172 -6.97 -2.40 -23.51
CA GLU A 172 -7.40 -1.00 -23.51
C GLU A 172 -8.40 -0.74 -24.66
N GLU A 173 -8.33 -1.52 -25.75
CA GLU A 173 -9.29 -1.53 -26.85
C GLU A 173 -10.66 -2.10 -26.45
N LYS A 174 -10.72 -3.22 -25.74
CA LYS A 174 -12.00 -3.77 -25.22
C LYS A 174 -12.64 -2.86 -24.18
N SER A 175 -11.84 -2.19 -23.33
CA SER A 175 -12.34 -1.19 -22.38
C SER A 175 -12.98 0.01 -23.10
N LYS A 176 -12.27 0.55 -24.10
CA LYS A 176 -12.75 1.66 -24.94
C LYS A 176 -13.97 1.24 -25.76
N MET A 177 -13.99 0.03 -26.29
CA MET A 177 -15.12 -0.53 -27.03
C MET A 177 -16.35 -0.70 -26.13
N LEU A 178 -16.20 -1.27 -24.93
CA LEU A 178 -17.28 -1.39 -23.96
C LEU A 178 -17.84 -0.01 -23.58
N ALA A 179 -16.97 0.97 -23.33
CA ALA A 179 -17.38 2.33 -23.01
C ALA A 179 -18.10 3.04 -24.16
N ARG A 180 -17.76 2.73 -25.42
CA ARG A 180 -18.47 3.22 -26.61
C ARG A 180 -19.84 2.56 -26.76
N LEU A 181 -19.91 1.23 -26.61
CA LEU A 181 -21.14 0.46 -26.74
C LEU A 181 -22.17 0.83 -25.66
N LEU A 182 -21.73 1.07 -24.42
CA LEU A 182 -22.58 1.51 -23.32
C LEU A 182 -23.10 2.95 -23.45
N LYS A 183 -22.44 3.79 -24.25
CA LYS A 183 -22.89 5.18 -24.54
C LYS A 183 -23.86 5.26 -25.72
N SER A 184 -24.02 4.17 -26.48
CA SER A 184 -24.93 4.12 -27.62
C SER A 184 -26.38 3.94 -27.15
N SER A 185 -27.31 4.61 -27.82
CA SER A 185 -28.76 4.43 -27.60
C SER A 185 -29.36 3.30 -28.44
N HIS A 186 -28.54 2.60 -29.25
CA HIS A 186 -29.01 1.52 -30.09
C HIS A 186 -29.11 0.19 -29.30
N PRO A 187 -30.22 -0.55 -29.43
CA PRO A 187 -30.45 -1.80 -28.69
C PRO A 187 -29.46 -2.91 -29.07
N GLU A 188 -28.87 -2.88 -30.26
CA GLU A 188 -27.86 -3.86 -30.69
C GLU A 188 -26.52 -3.64 -30.00
N ASP A 189 -26.10 -2.38 -29.85
CA ASP A 189 -24.86 -2.02 -29.16
C ASP A 189 -24.92 -2.36 -27.66
N LEU A 190 -26.08 -2.16 -27.03
CA LEU A 190 -26.33 -2.57 -25.65
C LEU A 190 -26.29 -4.09 -25.49
N ARG A 191 -26.77 -4.87 -26.48
CA ARG A 191 -26.63 -6.34 -26.47
C ARG A 191 -25.17 -6.76 -26.62
N ALA A 192 -24.41 -6.11 -27.49
CA ALA A 192 -22.98 -6.36 -27.65
C ALA A 192 -22.19 -6.03 -26.37
N ALA A 193 -22.51 -4.91 -25.71
CA ALA A 193 -21.92 -4.56 -24.41
C ALA A 193 -22.20 -5.61 -23.34
N ASN A 194 -23.44 -6.07 -23.21
CA ASN A 194 -23.81 -7.10 -22.23
C ASN A 194 -23.12 -8.45 -22.49
N LYS A 195 -22.93 -8.82 -23.76
CA LYS A 195 -22.17 -10.01 -24.14
C LYS A 195 -20.70 -9.88 -23.73
N LEU A 196 -20.09 -8.73 -24.03
CA LEU A 196 -18.70 -8.44 -23.68
C LEU A 196 -18.47 -8.44 -22.16
N ILE A 197 -19.39 -7.84 -21.39
CA ILE A 197 -19.36 -7.87 -19.91
C ILE A 197 -19.40 -9.32 -19.41
N LYS A 198 -20.28 -10.17 -19.96
CA LYS A 198 -20.41 -11.57 -19.55
C LYS A 198 -19.13 -12.37 -19.80
N GLU A 199 -18.50 -12.18 -20.96
CA GLU A 199 -17.24 -12.83 -21.30
C GLU A 199 -16.11 -12.37 -20.37
N MET A 200 -16.00 -11.07 -20.13
CA MET A 200 -14.98 -10.50 -19.22
C MET A 200 -15.15 -10.98 -17.78
N VAL A 201 -16.38 -11.03 -17.26
CA VAL A 201 -16.66 -11.52 -15.90
C VAL A 201 -16.31 -13.00 -15.76
N GLN A 202 -16.59 -13.82 -16.78
CA GLN A 202 -16.20 -15.24 -16.76
C GLN A 202 -14.69 -15.44 -16.81
N GLU A 203 -13.98 -14.62 -17.59
CA GLU A 203 -12.53 -14.64 -17.65
C GLU A 203 -11.90 -14.20 -16.32
N ASP A 204 -12.43 -13.14 -15.71
CA ASP A 204 -12.00 -12.64 -14.41
C ASP A 204 -12.23 -13.65 -13.30
N GLN A 205 -13.41 -14.30 -13.27
CA GLN A 205 -13.71 -15.36 -12.32
C GLN A 205 -12.71 -16.52 -12.42
N LYS A 206 -12.42 -16.99 -13.65
CA LYS A 206 -11.41 -18.06 -13.88
C LYS A 206 -10.01 -17.62 -13.45
N ARG A 207 -9.65 -16.36 -13.67
CA ARG A 207 -8.35 -15.80 -13.26
C ARG A 207 -8.25 -15.71 -11.74
N MET A 208 -9.29 -15.20 -11.08
CA MET A 208 -9.38 -15.08 -9.63
C MET A 208 -9.25 -16.45 -8.96
N GLU A 209 -9.91 -17.47 -9.50
CA GLU A 209 -9.78 -18.85 -9.02
C GLU A 209 -8.35 -19.38 -9.15
N LYS A 210 -7.65 -19.10 -10.26
CA LYS A 210 -6.23 -19.47 -10.42
C LYS A 210 -5.33 -18.77 -9.41
N ILE A 211 -5.54 -17.48 -9.18
CA ILE A 211 -4.78 -16.69 -8.19
C ILE A 211 -5.04 -17.21 -6.79
N SER A 212 -6.31 -17.43 -6.41
CA SER A 212 -6.71 -17.96 -5.11
C SER A 212 -6.07 -19.32 -4.81
N LYS A 213 -6.08 -20.23 -5.79
CA LYS A 213 -5.41 -21.55 -5.67
C LYS A 213 -3.91 -21.41 -5.44
N ARG A 214 -3.24 -20.48 -6.15
CA ARG A 214 -1.80 -20.22 -5.97
C ARG A 214 -1.50 -19.66 -4.59
N VAL A 215 -2.27 -18.66 -4.14
CA VAL A 215 -2.09 -18.04 -2.82
C VAL A 215 -2.27 -19.08 -1.71
N SER A 216 -3.36 -19.85 -1.75
CA SER A 216 -3.63 -20.89 -0.75
C SER A 216 -2.51 -21.95 -0.68
N ALA A 217 -2.01 -22.41 -1.83
CA ALA A 217 -0.91 -23.37 -1.87
C ALA A 217 0.42 -22.79 -1.36
N ILE A 218 0.71 -21.51 -1.63
CA ILE A 218 1.91 -20.84 -1.10
C ILE A 218 1.79 -20.65 0.42
N GLU A 219 0.63 -20.23 0.92
CA GLU A 219 0.36 -20.08 2.34
C GLU A 219 0.50 -21.42 3.09
N GLU A 220 0.00 -22.51 2.51
CA GLU A 220 0.15 -23.85 3.07
C GLU A 220 1.64 -24.25 3.18
N VAL A 221 2.45 -24.05 2.14
CA VAL A 221 3.91 -24.32 2.24
C VAL A 221 4.55 -23.45 3.30
N ASN A 222 4.25 -22.15 3.31
CA ASN A 222 4.88 -21.21 4.24
C ASN A 222 4.58 -21.59 5.70
N ASN A 223 3.34 -21.96 6.01
CA ASN A 223 2.95 -22.44 7.33
C ASN A 223 3.68 -23.74 7.70
N ASN A 224 3.76 -24.70 6.79
CA ASN A 224 4.47 -25.97 7.01
C ASN A 224 5.97 -25.75 7.24
N VAL A 225 6.62 -24.90 6.44
CA VAL A 225 8.04 -24.56 6.58
C VAL A 225 8.29 -23.82 7.89
N LYS A 226 7.43 -22.87 8.26
CA LYS A 226 7.55 -22.13 9.53
C LYS A 226 7.48 -23.08 10.73
N LEU A 227 6.47 -23.95 10.77
CA LEU A 227 6.31 -24.93 11.85
C LEU A 227 7.48 -25.92 11.90
N LEU A 228 7.91 -26.43 10.74
CA LEU A 228 9.09 -27.31 10.65
C LEU A 228 10.35 -26.60 11.17
N THR A 229 10.54 -25.34 10.83
CA THR A 229 11.67 -24.53 11.31
C THR A 229 11.62 -24.36 12.83
N GLU A 230 10.47 -23.99 13.38
CA GLU A 230 10.27 -23.84 14.84
C GLU A 230 10.57 -25.16 15.58
N MET A 231 10.05 -26.29 15.08
CA MET A 231 10.27 -27.60 15.69
C MET A 231 11.74 -28.04 15.64
N VAL A 232 12.43 -27.82 14.52
CA VAL A 232 13.87 -28.13 14.38
C VAL A 232 14.70 -27.29 15.33
N MET A 233 14.38 -25.99 15.48
CA MET A 233 15.07 -25.10 16.41
C MET A 233 14.86 -25.53 17.87
N SER A 234 13.64 -25.90 18.27
CA SER A 234 13.36 -26.42 19.62
C SER A 234 14.05 -27.76 19.90
N HIS A 235 14.21 -28.62 18.89
CA HIS A 235 14.92 -29.89 19.03
C HIS A 235 16.43 -29.71 19.28
N SER A 236 17.02 -28.64 18.75
CA SER A 236 18.43 -28.30 18.97
C SER A 236 18.75 -27.90 20.43
N GLN A 237 17.73 -27.59 21.23
CA GLN A 237 17.86 -27.14 22.63
C GLN A 237 17.63 -28.26 23.68
N GLY A 238 17.56 -29.54 23.28
CA GLY A 238 17.68 -30.68 24.20
C GLY A 238 16.45 -31.04 25.04
N GLY A 239 15.23 -30.79 24.55
CA GLY A 239 13.98 -31.17 25.24
C GLY A 239 13.59 -32.64 25.08
N ALA A 240 13.06 -33.26 26.15
CA ALA A 240 12.72 -34.69 26.27
C ALA A 240 11.48 -35.19 25.47
N ALA A 241 10.98 -34.44 24.49
CA ALA A 241 9.80 -34.78 23.68
C ALA A 241 10.15 -35.39 22.29
N ALA A 242 11.24 -36.17 22.23
CA ALA A 242 11.99 -36.42 21.00
C ALA A 242 11.31 -37.35 19.97
N ARG A 243 10.44 -38.29 20.37
CA ARG A 243 9.90 -39.31 19.42
C ARG A 243 8.66 -38.87 18.66
N SER A 244 7.64 -38.29 19.31
CA SER A 244 6.44 -37.85 18.59
C SER A 244 6.68 -36.59 17.76
N SER A 245 7.66 -35.77 18.16
CA SER A 245 8.09 -34.59 17.40
C SER A 245 8.84 -34.98 16.13
N GLU A 246 9.59 -36.11 16.14
CA GLU A 246 10.35 -36.57 14.98
C GLU A 246 9.46 -37.05 13.83
N ASP A 247 8.41 -37.82 14.13
CA ASP A 247 7.47 -38.29 13.11
C ASP A 247 6.68 -37.12 12.48
N LEU A 248 6.28 -36.14 13.29
CA LEU A 248 5.61 -34.93 12.80
C LEU A 248 6.55 -34.06 11.95
N MET A 249 7.82 -33.92 12.32
CA MET A 249 8.83 -33.21 11.51
C MET A 249 9.06 -33.92 10.16
N LYS A 250 9.11 -35.25 10.15
CA LYS A 250 9.21 -36.03 8.89
C LYS A 250 7.98 -35.84 8.01
N GLU A 251 6.79 -35.83 8.59
CA GLU A 251 5.54 -35.60 7.86
C GLU A 251 5.50 -34.19 7.24
N LEU A 252 5.85 -33.16 8.01
CA LEU A 252 5.92 -31.77 7.54
C LEU A 252 6.96 -31.61 6.41
N TYR A 253 8.12 -32.25 6.55
CA TYR A 253 9.14 -32.27 5.49
C TYR A 253 8.61 -32.94 4.21
N GLN A 254 8.00 -34.11 4.32
CA GLN A 254 7.41 -34.80 3.17
C GLN A 254 6.27 -34.01 2.52
N ARG A 255 5.51 -33.24 3.29
CA ARG A 255 4.45 -32.37 2.77
C ARG A 255 5.06 -31.19 1.99
N CYS A 256 6.13 -30.59 2.49
CA CYS A 256 6.88 -29.56 1.76
C CYS A 256 7.47 -30.10 0.45
N GLU A 257 8.09 -31.28 0.48
CA GLU A 257 8.66 -31.94 -0.71
C GLU A 257 7.60 -32.28 -1.76
N ARG A 258 6.41 -32.74 -1.34
CA ARG A 258 5.29 -32.99 -2.25
C ARG A 258 4.77 -31.73 -2.94
N MET A 259 4.85 -30.58 -2.29
CA MET A 259 4.39 -29.29 -2.83
C MET A 259 5.45 -28.58 -3.68
N ARG A 260 6.71 -29.00 -3.57
CA ARG A 260 7.84 -28.43 -4.31
C ARG A 260 7.62 -28.35 -5.83
N PRO A 261 7.16 -29.41 -6.54
CA PRO A 261 6.92 -29.34 -7.99
C PRO A 261 5.85 -28.30 -8.36
N THR A 262 4.80 -28.18 -7.55
CA THR A 262 3.72 -27.20 -7.74
C THR A 262 4.22 -25.77 -7.60
N LEU A 263 5.11 -25.51 -6.63
CA LEU A 263 5.76 -24.21 -6.48
C LEU A 263 6.69 -23.87 -7.64
N PHE A 264 7.45 -24.84 -8.15
CA PHE A 264 8.25 -24.65 -9.36
C PHE A 264 7.39 -24.36 -10.58
N HIS A 265 6.23 -25.02 -10.71
CA HIS A 265 5.27 -24.73 -11.76
C HIS A 265 4.69 -23.32 -11.62
N PHE A 266 4.38 -22.85 -10.41
CA PHE A 266 3.95 -21.46 -10.19
C PHE A 266 5.04 -20.43 -10.45
N ALA A 267 6.31 -20.77 -10.23
CA ALA A 267 7.44 -19.92 -10.57
C ALA A 267 7.66 -19.84 -12.10
N ARG A 268 7.39 -20.92 -12.83
CA ARG A 268 7.47 -20.99 -14.31
C ARG A 268 6.30 -20.34 -15.02
N ASP A 269 5.08 -20.47 -14.49
CA ASP A 269 3.91 -19.79 -15.04
C ASP A 269 3.73 -18.45 -14.29
N PRO A 270 4.23 -17.32 -14.80
CA PRO A 270 4.04 -16.02 -14.16
C PRO A 270 2.57 -15.75 -13.87
N LEU A 271 2.31 -15.01 -12.79
CA LEU A 271 0.96 -14.53 -12.51
C LEU A 271 0.45 -13.81 -13.76
N PRO A 272 -0.76 -14.12 -14.27
CA PRO A 272 -1.30 -13.38 -15.40
C PRO A 272 -1.23 -11.88 -15.05
N GLY A 273 -0.57 -11.10 -15.91
CA GLY A 273 -0.40 -9.66 -15.78
C GLY A 273 0.84 -9.10 -15.09
N ARG A 274 1.89 -9.91 -14.85
CA ARG A 274 3.24 -9.41 -14.50
C ARG A 274 4.34 -10.03 -15.35
N SER A 275 4.18 -10.00 -16.67
CA SER A 275 5.24 -10.45 -17.60
C SER A 275 6.48 -9.55 -17.57
N ASP A 276 6.40 -8.40 -16.90
CA ASP A 276 7.46 -7.42 -16.70
C ASP A 276 8.33 -7.72 -15.46
N VAL A 277 8.04 -8.78 -14.70
CA VAL A 277 8.80 -9.13 -13.49
C VAL A 277 9.61 -10.41 -13.69
N LEU A 278 10.92 -10.30 -13.52
CA LEU A 278 11.85 -11.43 -13.46
C LEU A 278 12.12 -11.81 -12.00
N VAL A 279 12.03 -13.09 -11.69
CA VAL A 279 12.45 -13.65 -10.40
C VAL A 279 13.87 -14.18 -10.54
N VAL A 280 14.80 -13.61 -9.78
CA VAL A 280 16.21 -13.99 -9.76
C VAL A 280 16.52 -14.62 -8.41
N VAL A 281 17.09 -15.82 -8.42
CA VAL A 281 17.56 -16.49 -7.20
C VAL A 281 19.08 -16.31 -7.11
N VAL A 282 19.53 -15.54 -6.14
CA VAL A 282 20.96 -15.33 -5.86
C VAL A 282 21.40 -16.39 -4.85
N SER A 283 22.36 -17.22 -5.24
CA SER A 283 22.93 -18.26 -4.37
C SER A 283 24.38 -17.92 -4.05
N MET A 284 24.72 -17.84 -2.77
CA MET A 284 26.06 -17.53 -2.27
C MET A 284 26.64 -18.75 -1.58
N LEU A 285 27.82 -19.17 -2.02
CA LEU A 285 28.59 -20.27 -1.45
C LEU A 285 29.96 -19.76 -1.05
N SER A 286 30.53 -20.34 0.00
CA SER A 286 31.89 -20.02 0.45
C SER A 286 32.78 -21.25 0.37
N THR A 287 33.97 -21.08 -0.19
CA THR A 287 35.07 -22.05 -0.13
C THR A 287 36.16 -21.61 0.85
N ALA A 288 35.88 -20.59 1.68
CA ALA A 288 36.86 -20.08 2.63
C ALA A 288 37.07 -21.06 3.81
N PRO A 289 38.30 -21.20 4.31
CA PRO A 289 38.60 -22.06 5.46
C PRO A 289 38.07 -21.48 6.79
N GLN A 290 37.56 -20.24 6.78
CA GLN A 290 37.00 -19.55 7.93
C GLN A 290 35.51 -19.25 7.70
N PRO A 291 34.70 -19.19 8.78
CA PRO A 291 33.29 -18.83 8.65
C PRO A 291 33.13 -17.37 8.23
N ILE A 292 32.11 -17.12 7.41
CA ILE A 292 31.73 -15.78 6.96
C ILE A 292 30.44 -15.38 7.69
N ARG A 293 30.42 -14.19 8.29
CA ARG A 293 29.29 -13.66 9.06
C ARG A 293 28.81 -12.32 8.51
N ASN A 294 27.66 -11.88 8.99
CA ASN A 294 27.07 -10.57 8.66
C ASN A 294 26.96 -10.32 7.15
N ILE A 295 26.58 -11.35 6.39
CA ILE A 295 26.46 -11.25 4.95
C ILE A 295 25.25 -10.37 4.62
N VAL A 296 25.51 -9.27 3.92
CA VAL A 296 24.50 -8.31 3.45
C VAL A 296 24.69 -8.09 1.96
N PHE A 297 23.68 -8.47 1.18
CA PHE A 297 23.64 -8.21 -0.25
C PHE A 297 22.66 -7.08 -0.55
N GLN A 298 23.15 -6.12 -1.32
CA GLN A 298 22.42 -4.95 -1.77
C GLN A 298 22.44 -4.92 -3.29
N SER A 299 21.36 -4.42 -3.88
CA SER A 299 21.19 -4.35 -5.33
C SER A 299 20.60 -3.02 -5.74
N ALA A 300 21.05 -2.48 -6.87
CA ALA A 300 20.54 -1.26 -7.48
C ALA A 300 20.32 -1.46 -8.99
N VAL A 301 19.27 -0.85 -9.52
CA VAL A 301 18.87 -0.91 -10.94
C VAL A 301 18.63 0.50 -11.48
N PRO A 302 18.53 0.71 -12.81
CA PRO A 302 18.19 2.00 -13.38
C PRO A 302 16.85 2.52 -12.85
N LYS A 303 16.66 3.84 -12.83
CA LYS A 303 15.45 4.50 -12.25
C LYS A 303 14.13 4.05 -12.88
N VAL A 304 14.17 3.57 -14.12
CA VAL A 304 13.01 3.06 -14.87
C VAL A 304 12.58 1.65 -14.43
N MET A 305 13.42 0.96 -13.65
CA MET A 305 13.18 -0.38 -13.11
C MET A 305 12.98 -0.32 -11.60
N LYS A 306 12.41 -1.39 -11.04
CA LYS A 306 12.32 -1.56 -9.59
C LYS A 306 12.93 -2.89 -9.18
N VAL A 307 13.67 -2.90 -8.08
CA VAL A 307 14.23 -4.12 -7.49
C VAL A 307 13.72 -4.27 -6.07
N LYS A 308 13.35 -5.48 -5.68
CA LYS A 308 12.97 -5.83 -4.31
C LYS A 308 13.66 -7.13 -3.90
N LEU A 309 14.42 -7.06 -2.82
CA LEU A 309 15.02 -8.23 -2.19
C LEU A 309 14.06 -8.80 -1.15
N GLN A 310 13.87 -10.11 -1.17
CA GLN A 310 13.25 -10.84 -0.06
C GLN A 310 14.28 -11.10 1.06
N PRO A 311 13.83 -11.41 2.28
CA PRO A 311 14.73 -11.85 3.34
C PRO A 311 15.62 -13.03 2.86
N PRO A 312 16.93 -13.00 3.12
CA PRO A 312 17.81 -14.11 2.77
C PRO A 312 17.53 -15.33 3.64
N SER A 313 17.91 -16.52 3.17
CA SER A 313 17.78 -17.77 3.95
C SER A 313 18.72 -17.84 5.16
N GLY A 314 19.71 -16.95 5.23
CA GLY A 314 20.65 -16.82 6.33
C GLY A 314 21.60 -15.65 6.11
N THR A 315 22.39 -15.32 7.12
CA THR A 315 23.38 -14.22 7.10
C THR A 315 24.80 -14.70 7.41
N GLU A 316 24.99 -16.03 7.54
CA GLU A 316 26.27 -16.64 7.88
C GLU A 316 26.51 -17.90 7.03
N LEU A 317 27.76 -18.12 6.64
CA LEU A 317 28.23 -19.32 5.97
C LEU A 317 29.32 -19.99 6.83
N PRO A 318 29.23 -21.30 7.07
CA PRO A 318 30.25 -22.03 7.82
C PRO A 318 31.58 -22.08 7.06
N ALA A 319 32.66 -22.38 7.78
CA ALA A 319 33.94 -22.71 7.16
C ALA A 319 33.79 -23.90 6.21
N PHE A 320 34.47 -23.83 5.06
CA PHE A 320 34.42 -24.87 4.05
C PHE A 320 34.93 -26.20 4.61
N ASN A 321 34.13 -27.26 4.44
CA ASN A 321 34.48 -28.62 4.81
C ASN A 321 34.28 -29.55 3.59
N PRO A 322 35.34 -30.15 3.03
CA PRO A 322 35.26 -31.02 1.86
C PRO A 322 34.37 -32.26 2.03
N ILE A 323 34.08 -32.66 3.27
CA ILE A 323 33.33 -33.88 3.60
C ILE A 323 31.82 -33.60 3.69
N VAL A 324 31.43 -32.34 3.95
CA VAL A 324 30.03 -31.94 4.17
C VAL A 324 29.54 -31.18 2.95
N HIS A 325 28.27 -31.38 2.58
CA HIS A 325 27.68 -30.59 1.51
C HIS A 325 27.77 -29.09 1.80
N PRO A 326 28.19 -28.26 0.82
CA PRO A 326 28.37 -26.83 1.03
C PRO A 326 27.02 -26.16 1.33
N SER A 327 26.94 -25.48 2.47
CA SER A 327 25.81 -24.61 2.79
C SER A 327 25.79 -23.41 1.83
N ALA A 328 24.60 -23.03 1.40
CA ALA A 328 24.38 -21.86 0.55
C ALA A 328 23.39 -20.91 1.21
N ILE A 329 23.66 -19.61 1.11
CA ILE A 329 22.65 -18.58 1.37
C ILE A 329 21.94 -18.32 0.06
N THR A 330 20.61 -18.38 0.09
CA THR A 330 19.75 -18.03 -1.02
C THR A 330 19.04 -16.72 -0.72
N GLN A 331 18.98 -15.84 -1.70
CA GLN A 331 18.25 -14.59 -1.62
C GLN A 331 17.46 -14.36 -2.90
N VAL A 332 16.15 -14.16 -2.75
CA VAL A 332 15.25 -13.93 -3.89
C VAL A 332 15.22 -12.44 -4.21
N LEU A 333 15.52 -12.11 -5.47
CA LEU A 333 15.48 -10.77 -6.03
C LEU A 333 14.34 -10.71 -7.06
N LEU A 334 13.40 -9.79 -6.83
CA LEU A 334 12.32 -9.48 -7.77
C LEU A 334 12.70 -8.24 -8.56
N LEU A 335 12.82 -8.38 -9.88
CA LEU A 335 13.19 -7.31 -10.80
C LEU A 335 12.01 -6.96 -11.70
N ALA A 336 11.45 -5.77 -11.55
CA ALA A 336 10.39 -5.24 -12.41
C ALA A 336 10.98 -4.31 -13.48
N ASN A 337 10.68 -4.60 -14.74
CA ASN A 337 11.11 -3.87 -15.92
C ASN A 337 9.90 -3.48 -16.80
N PRO A 338 9.10 -2.49 -16.36
CA PRO A 338 7.85 -2.13 -17.04
C PRO A 338 8.06 -1.57 -18.45
N GLN A 339 9.25 -1.03 -18.73
CA GLN A 339 9.59 -0.43 -20.03
C GLN A 339 10.33 -1.39 -20.96
N LYS A 340 10.57 -2.65 -20.53
CA LYS A 340 11.30 -3.67 -21.29
C LYS A 340 12.67 -3.19 -21.80
N GLU A 341 13.35 -2.37 -21.01
CA GLU A 341 14.68 -1.85 -21.36
C GLU A 341 15.80 -2.84 -20.99
N LYS A 342 17.01 -2.62 -21.53
CA LYS A 342 18.19 -3.44 -21.19
C LYS A 342 18.51 -3.31 -19.69
N VAL A 343 18.56 -4.44 -18.99
CA VAL A 343 18.85 -4.48 -17.55
C VAL A 343 20.34 -4.28 -17.28
N ARG A 344 20.64 -3.48 -16.26
CA ARG A 344 21.96 -3.37 -15.63
C ARG A 344 21.81 -3.35 -14.12
N LEU A 345 22.16 -4.45 -13.45
CA LEU A 345 22.07 -4.59 -12.01
C LEU A 345 23.44 -4.32 -11.39
N ARG A 346 23.55 -3.31 -10.53
CA ARG A 346 24.71 -3.13 -9.68
C ARG A 346 24.46 -3.85 -8.36
N TYR A 347 25.42 -4.63 -7.89
CA TYR A 347 25.36 -5.26 -6.58
C TYR A 347 26.50 -4.79 -5.67
N LYS A 348 26.24 -4.87 -4.37
CA LYS A 348 27.20 -4.68 -3.31
C LYS A 348 27.02 -5.78 -2.27
N LEU A 349 28.11 -6.48 -1.95
CA LEU A 349 28.14 -7.56 -0.98
C LEU A 349 29.06 -7.15 0.17
N LEU A 350 28.52 -7.09 1.38
CA LEU A 350 29.27 -6.84 2.60
C LEU A 350 29.28 -8.11 3.44
N PHE A 351 30.43 -8.45 4.01
CA PHE A 351 30.54 -9.59 4.93
C PHE A 351 31.76 -9.46 5.83
N THR A 352 31.77 -10.22 6.92
CA THR A 352 32.90 -10.31 7.86
C THR A 352 33.50 -11.71 7.76
N MET A 353 34.81 -11.80 7.55
CA MET A 353 35.56 -13.07 7.57
C MET A 353 36.73 -12.91 8.54
N GLY A 354 36.73 -13.70 9.61
CA GLY A 354 37.60 -13.46 10.77
C GLY A 354 37.28 -12.10 11.41
N ASP A 355 38.31 -11.26 11.61
CA ASP A 355 38.16 -9.91 12.19
C ASP A 355 38.09 -8.80 11.14
N GLN A 356 38.04 -9.15 9.85
CA GLN A 356 38.05 -8.18 8.75
C GLN A 356 36.69 -8.11 8.06
N THR A 357 36.27 -6.88 7.74
CA THR A 357 35.06 -6.61 6.96
C THR A 357 35.42 -6.34 5.51
N TYR A 358 34.74 -7.04 4.60
CA TYR A 358 34.92 -6.97 3.17
C TYR A 358 33.71 -6.28 2.53
N ASN A 359 33.95 -5.57 1.43
CA ASN A 359 32.95 -4.86 0.66
C ASN A 359 33.26 -5.03 -0.82
N GLU A 360 32.54 -5.94 -1.46
CA GLU A 360 32.65 -6.26 -2.88
C GLU A 360 31.55 -5.57 -3.66
N MET A 361 31.87 -5.02 -4.83
CA MET A 361 30.89 -4.41 -5.73
C MET A 361 31.08 -4.95 -7.14
N GLY A 362 29.99 -5.10 -7.88
CA GLY A 362 30.02 -5.50 -9.27
C GLY A 362 28.78 -5.07 -10.03
N ASP A 363 28.86 -5.20 -11.35
CA ASP A 363 27.74 -4.93 -12.26
C ASP A 363 27.42 -6.21 -13.04
N VAL A 364 26.13 -6.49 -13.23
CA VAL A 364 25.60 -7.60 -14.01
C VAL A 364 24.72 -7.01 -15.10
N ASP A 365 25.02 -7.30 -16.36
CA ASP A 365 24.26 -6.83 -17.52
C ASP A 365 23.78 -7.97 -18.44
N GLN A 366 24.09 -9.21 -18.08
CA GLN A 366 23.70 -10.43 -18.79
C GLN A 366 22.39 -10.98 -18.21
N PHE A 367 21.28 -10.35 -18.58
CA PHE A 367 19.93 -10.84 -18.26
C PHE A 367 19.26 -11.43 -19.50
N PRO A 368 18.32 -12.39 -19.34
CA PRO A 368 17.46 -12.81 -20.44
C PRO A 368 16.73 -11.61 -21.06
N PRO A 369 16.45 -11.64 -22.38
CA PRO A 369 15.70 -10.56 -23.03
C PRO A 369 14.38 -10.27 -22.31
N PRO A 370 14.03 -8.99 -22.03
CA PRO A 370 12.78 -8.63 -21.34
C PRO A 370 11.52 -9.18 -22.00
N GLU A 371 11.56 -9.46 -23.30
CA GLU A 371 10.48 -10.05 -24.07
C GLU A 371 10.17 -11.48 -23.66
N THR A 372 11.16 -12.22 -23.14
CA THR A 372 11.01 -13.64 -22.78
C THR A 372 10.66 -13.84 -21.32
N TRP A 373 10.63 -12.81 -20.48
CA TRP A 373 10.40 -12.95 -19.02
C TRP A 373 9.07 -13.61 -18.66
N GLY A 374 8.06 -13.47 -19.52
CA GLY A 374 6.77 -14.13 -19.36
C GLY A 374 6.76 -15.63 -19.67
N SER A 375 7.87 -16.19 -20.17
CA SER A 375 7.94 -17.54 -20.75
C SER A 375 9.23 -18.30 -20.41
N LEU A 376 9.93 -17.93 -19.33
CA LEU A 376 11.22 -18.53 -18.91
C LEU A 376 11.07 -19.79 -18.05
#